data_AF-A0A2V7J2I6-F1
#
_entry.id   AF-A0A2V7J2I6-F1
#
_cell.length_a   1.000
_cell.length_b   1.000
_cell.length_c   1.000
_cell.angle_alpha   90.00
_cell.angle_beta   90.00
_cell.angle_gamma   90.00
#
_symmetry.space_group_name_H-M   'P 1'
#
loop_
_entity.id
_entity.type
_entity.pdbx_description
1 polymer ?
#
loop_
_entity_poly.entity_id
_entity_poly.type
_entity_poly.pdbx_seq_one_letter_code
_entity_poly.pdbx_strand_id
1 'polypeptide(L)'
;MNVRTVRNLAVVMLCALPARLGAQGSQQQQQQQQQAGRWADPKCDLKPGHFLVNQGYGFLKSATTTKLEDQRKKDLADAQRVLTQAVTGDQDKNPAAWYYLARYYIMTDDPQGVDSAFRRAEALKPQCAADIGLWRRYLWVPAFNAGIAAWQANNTDSAIASFRRANALLTNEPTGFKYSAILFYNAGQSDSALLYFRRAADVAATDPKFAQDRKDALYNLGRIQQSVQKLSEAQATYKEYLGIYPNDPETMAALGSLYMLISSKDAAYKDSAFAIYRQIVRRGDSMGYYQLYRVGAEISQSVPEDPDTAAAGASCRSAARAKRPPLTVARIRATCDSASKAMAKAYFANSQEAFTLAAQALTAALRLNPYYRETLIFLANTSLGLHDTVNALAMSRRLLAVDPMNRQSIKIMAYAQQQNHQVDSAVYYYKLADSTLVGDVAVTMFDSTDTGRDVKGMVTNTRERPNQPYNIVFEFVNLQGQVVVTDTVKVAPTPPGQAQQFELKPAGPSIAAWRYKKQ
;
A
#
# COMPACT_ATOMS: atom_id res chain seq x y z
N MET A 1 -19.31 -10.30 17.74
CA MET A 1 -17.91 -10.22 17.25
C MET A 1 -17.23 -9.14 18.07
N ASN A 2 -16.37 -9.52 19.02
CA ASN A 2 -15.50 -8.58 19.72
C ASN A 2 -14.64 -7.81 18.69
N VAL A 3 -14.09 -6.68 19.12
CA VAL A 3 -12.98 -5.93 18.50
C VAL A 3 -11.86 -6.85 17.95
N ARG A 4 -11.75 -8.07 18.49
CA ARG A 4 -10.99 -9.28 18.08
C ARG A 4 -10.94 -9.64 16.57
N THR A 5 -11.71 -9.03 15.67
CA THR A 5 -11.76 -9.47 14.25
C THR A 5 -11.33 -8.45 13.21
N VAL A 6 -10.98 -7.22 13.60
CA VAL A 6 -10.67 -6.15 12.61
C VAL A 6 -9.17 -5.91 12.43
N ARG A 7 -8.31 -6.52 13.26
CA ARG A 7 -6.85 -6.39 13.12
C ARG A 7 -6.26 -7.08 11.87
N ASN A 8 -6.99 -8.00 11.24
CA ASN A 8 -6.50 -8.80 10.11
C ASN A 8 -6.77 -8.21 8.71
N LEU A 9 -7.27 -6.97 8.63
CA LEU A 9 -7.25 -6.20 7.38
C LEU A 9 -6.31 -5.01 7.54
N ALA A 10 -5.08 -5.28 7.98
CA ALA A 10 -3.96 -4.44 7.55
C ALA A 10 -3.76 -4.70 6.05
N VAL A 11 -4.66 -4.15 5.22
CA VAL A 11 -4.30 -3.81 3.86
C VAL A 11 -3.16 -2.81 4.05
N VAL A 12 -1.93 -3.29 3.92
CA VAL A 12 -0.80 -2.40 3.67
C VAL A 12 -1.18 -1.73 2.35
N MET A 13 -1.85 -0.58 2.43
CA MET A 13 -1.97 0.33 1.32
C MET A 13 -0.54 0.78 1.04
N LEU A 14 0.16 -0.03 0.24
CA LEU A 14 1.30 0.43 -0.53
C LEU A 14 0.83 1.70 -1.22
N CYS A 15 1.61 2.78 -1.17
CA CYS A 15 1.28 4.01 -1.90
C CYS A 15 0.90 3.64 -3.34
N ALA A 16 -0.40 3.65 -3.64
CA ALA A 16 -0.91 3.37 -4.96
C ALA A 16 -0.65 4.65 -5.76
N LEU A 17 0.38 4.62 -6.60
CA LEU A 17 0.62 5.71 -7.54
C LEU A 17 -0.50 5.69 -8.59
N PRO A 18 -1.09 6.85 -8.92
CA PRO A 18 -1.87 6.94 -10.13
C PRO A 18 -0.94 6.67 -11.30
N ALA A 19 -1.20 5.59 -12.05
CA ALA A 19 -0.52 5.31 -13.31
C ALA A 19 -0.97 6.35 -14.36
N ARG A 20 -0.53 7.60 -14.24
CA ARG A 20 -0.66 8.59 -15.32
C ARG A 20 0.49 8.42 -16.31
N LEU A 21 0.40 7.38 -17.14
CA LEU A 21 1.19 7.26 -18.37
C LEU A 21 0.26 6.90 -19.55
N GLY A 22 -0.89 7.58 -19.64
CA GLY A 22 -1.90 7.32 -20.67
C GLY A 22 -1.72 8.11 -21.98
N ALA A 23 -0.86 9.14 -22.03
CA ALA A 23 -0.79 10.04 -23.20
C ALA A 23 0.58 10.10 -23.89
N GLN A 24 1.69 9.80 -23.20
CA GLN A 24 3.03 9.85 -23.79
C GLN A 24 3.44 8.53 -24.49
N GLY A 25 2.83 7.40 -24.11
CA GLY A 25 3.13 6.09 -24.69
C GLY A 25 2.70 5.94 -26.15
N SER A 26 1.59 6.57 -26.55
CA SER A 26 1.04 6.49 -27.92
C SER A 26 1.88 7.27 -28.93
N GLN A 27 2.43 8.45 -28.57
CA GLN A 27 3.33 9.21 -29.44
C GLN A 27 4.70 8.54 -29.60
N GLN A 28 5.25 7.92 -28.54
CA GLN A 28 6.49 7.15 -28.63
C GLN A 28 6.32 5.83 -29.41
N GLN A 29 5.19 5.15 -29.28
CA GLN A 29 4.86 3.97 -30.10
C GLN A 29 4.66 4.33 -31.58
N GLN A 30 4.06 5.49 -31.89
CA GLN A 30 3.93 5.98 -33.27
C GLN A 30 5.29 6.38 -33.88
N GLN A 31 6.21 6.96 -33.11
CA GLN A 31 7.60 7.16 -33.56
C GLN A 31 8.38 5.85 -33.71
N GLN A 32 8.11 4.82 -32.87
CA GLN A 32 8.73 3.49 -32.96
C GLN A 32 8.37 2.75 -34.25
N GLN A 33 7.11 2.83 -34.72
CA GLN A 33 6.74 2.28 -36.03
C GLN A 33 7.34 3.08 -37.20
N GLN A 34 7.58 4.39 -37.03
CA GLN A 34 8.21 5.23 -38.05
C GLN A 34 9.74 5.06 -38.18
N GLN A 35 10.42 4.47 -37.18
CA GLN A 35 11.88 4.20 -37.24
C GLN A 35 12.24 2.77 -37.65
N ALA A 36 11.27 1.85 -37.74
CA ALA A 36 11.50 0.50 -38.23
C ALA A 36 12.02 0.55 -39.68
N GLY A 37 13.25 0.11 -39.92
CA GLY A 37 13.88 0.10 -41.25
C GLY A 37 15.03 1.08 -41.45
N ARG A 38 15.38 1.92 -40.45
CA ARG A 38 16.49 2.88 -40.57
C ARG A 38 17.62 2.55 -39.61
N TRP A 39 18.83 2.33 -40.15
CA TRP A 39 20.03 2.15 -39.34
C TRP A 39 20.44 3.46 -38.65
N ALA A 40 20.65 3.41 -37.34
CA ALA A 40 21.24 4.48 -36.56
C ALA A 40 22.69 4.11 -36.20
N ASP A 41 23.64 4.92 -36.67
CA ASP A 41 25.04 4.80 -36.30
C ASP A 41 25.25 5.24 -34.84
N PRO A 42 26.25 4.67 -34.14
CA PRO A 42 26.55 5.04 -32.76
C PRO A 42 26.88 6.53 -32.65
N LYS A 43 26.38 7.22 -31.61
CA LYS A 43 26.72 8.63 -31.36
C LYS A 43 28.10 8.84 -30.74
N CYS A 44 28.83 7.77 -30.44
CA CYS A 44 30.22 7.83 -30.02
C CYS A 44 31.14 7.42 -31.18
N ASP A 45 32.39 7.91 -31.19
CA ASP A 45 33.39 7.57 -32.22
C ASP A 45 33.79 6.07 -32.10
N LEU A 46 33.01 5.17 -32.67
CA LEU A 46 33.16 3.72 -32.51
C LEU A 46 33.69 3.09 -33.80
N LYS A 47 35.01 2.89 -33.89
CA LYS A 47 35.65 2.31 -35.07
C LYS A 47 35.73 0.78 -34.95
N PRO A 48 35.11 -0.01 -35.84
CA PRO A 48 35.20 -1.47 -35.80
C PRO A 48 36.64 -2.00 -35.91
N GLY A 49 37.45 -1.43 -36.82
CA GLY A 49 38.90 -1.69 -36.95
C GLY A 49 39.33 -3.11 -37.35
N HIS A 50 38.43 -4.10 -37.32
CA HIS A 50 38.72 -5.51 -37.56
C HIS A 50 37.69 -6.13 -38.51
N PHE A 51 38.12 -7.06 -39.37
CA PHE A 51 37.28 -7.61 -40.43
C PHE A 51 36.01 -8.31 -39.91
N LEU A 52 36.11 -9.11 -38.83
CA LEU A 52 34.94 -9.76 -38.21
C LEU A 52 33.93 -8.75 -37.66
N VAL A 53 34.41 -7.67 -37.05
CA VAL A 53 33.54 -6.64 -36.45
C VAL A 53 32.89 -5.79 -37.54
N ASN A 54 33.62 -5.48 -38.62
CA ASN A 54 33.08 -4.81 -39.81
C ASN A 54 31.99 -5.64 -40.49
N GLN A 55 32.20 -6.96 -40.64
CA GLN A 55 31.20 -7.88 -41.18
C GLN A 55 29.95 -7.90 -40.30
N GLY A 56 30.13 -8.05 -38.98
CA GLY A 56 29.03 -8.03 -38.01
C GLY A 56 28.21 -6.74 -38.09
N TYR A 57 28.86 -5.58 -38.14
CA TYR A 57 28.21 -4.29 -38.38
C TYR A 57 27.40 -4.29 -39.68
N GLY A 58 27.99 -4.76 -40.78
CA GLY A 58 27.34 -4.82 -42.09
C GLY A 58 26.09 -5.69 -42.08
N PHE A 59 26.16 -6.88 -41.48
CA PHE A 59 25.02 -7.78 -41.33
C PHE A 59 23.90 -7.16 -40.49
N LEU A 60 24.22 -6.52 -39.36
CA LEU A 60 23.21 -5.84 -38.53
C LEU A 60 22.53 -4.68 -39.28
N LYS A 61 23.29 -3.92 -40.06
CA LYS A 61 22.77 -2.86 -40.91
C LYS A 61 21.85 -3.39 -41.99
N SER A 62 22.22 -4.49 -42.65
CA SER A 62 21.38 -5.19 -43.63
C SER A 62 20.10 -5.71 -42.97
N ALA A 63 20.22 -6.43 -41.85
CA ALA A 63 19.08 -6.97 -41.09
C ALA A 63 18.08 -5.88 -40.66
N THR A 64 18.58 -4.68 -40.34
CA THR A 64 17.75 -3.53 -39.93
C THR A 64 16.99 -2.93 -41.11
N THR A 65 17.59 -2.90 -42.30
CA THR A 65 17.06 -2.15 -43.46
C THR A 65 16.31 -3.02 -44.47
N THR A 66 16.57 -4.34 -44.47
CA THR A 66 15.92 -5.28 -45.38
C THR A 66 14.43 -5.48 -45.05
N LYS A 67 13.62 -5.60 -46.11
CA LYS A 67 12.20 -5.98 -46.05
C LYS A 67 12.00 -7.50 -46.15
N LEU A 68 13.04 -8.25 -46.51
CA LEU A 68 12.98 -9.70 -46.70
C LEU A 68 13.28 -10.41 -45.37
N GLU A 69 12.33 -11.19 -44.87
CA GLU A 69 12.46 -11.87 -43.57
C GLU A 69 13.55 -12.93 -43.57
N ASP A 70 13.67 -13.72 -44.65
CA ASP A 70 14.71 -14.75 -44.78
C ASP A 70 16.11 -14.15 -44.80
N GLN A 71 16.28 -13.02 -45.49
CA GLN A 71 17.55 -12.29 -45.48
C GLN A 71 17.85 -11.75 -44.08
N ARG A 72 16.86 -11.18 -43.39
CA ARG A 72 17.01 -10.71 -42.00
C ARG A 72 17.47 -11.85 -41.08
N LYS A 73 16.84 -13.03 -41.17
CA LYS A 73 17.23 -14.21 -40.36
C LYS A 73 18.66 -14.64 -40.64
N LYS A 74 19.03 -14.72 -41.93
CA LYS A 74 20.40 -15.05 -42.34
C LYS A 74 21.42 -14.03 -41.81
N ASP A 75 21.16 -12.74 -42.00
CA ASP A 75 22.04 -11.66 -41.55
C ASP A 75 22.22 -11.69 -40.03
N LEU A 76 21.16 -11.95 -39.26
CA LEU A 76 21.27 -12.07 -37.80
C LEU A 76 22.11 -13.30 -37.38
N ALA A 77 21.95 -14.44 -38.06
CA ALA A 77 22.76 -15.63 -37.79
C ALA A 77 24.24 -15.40 -38.12
N ASP A 78 24.53 -14.73 -39.25
CA ASP A 78 25.89 -14.38 -39.63
C ASP A 78 26.50 -13.34 -38.69
N ALA A 79 25.73 -12.31 -38.28
CA ALA A 79 26.13 -11.34 -37.27
C ALA A 79 26.48 -12.02 -35.94
N GLN A 80 25.63 -12.92 -35.45
CA GLN A 80 25.89 -13.71 -34.24
C GLN A 80 27.24 -14.42 -34.33
N ARG A 81 27.46 -15.16 -35.42
CA ARG A 81 28.67 -15.97 -35.60
C ARG A 81 29.92 -15.11 -35.59
N VAL A 82 29.98 -14.07 -36.42
CA VAL A 82 31.21 -13.25 -36.56
C VAL A 82 31.48 -12.37 -35.34
N LEU A 83 30.44 -11.83 -34.71
CA LEU A 83 30.60 -11.01 -33.50
C LEU A 83 30.97 -11.86 -32.28
N THR A 84 30.38 -13.06 -32.15
CA THR A 84 30.78 -14.02 -31.10
C THR A 84 32.23 -14.44 -31.30
N GLN A 85 32.61 -14.83 -32.51
CA GLN A 85 33.99 -15.20 -32.84
C GLN A 85 34.97 -14.06 -32.54
N ALA A 86 34.59 -12.81 -32.83
CA ALA A 86 35.42 -11.65 -32.51
C ALA A 86 35.65 -11.51 -31.00
N VAL A 87 34.59 -11.55 -30.19
CA VAL A 87 34.72 -11.35 -28.74
C VAL A 87 35.33 -12.54 -27.99
N THR A 88 35.25 -13.76 -28.54
CA THR A 88 35.92 -14.95 -27.98
C THR A 88 37.35 -15.12 -28.51
N GLY A 89 37.70 -14.41 -29.57
CA GLY A 89 39.03 -14.40 -30.17
C GLY A 89 39.89 -13.27 -29.61
N ASP A 90 40.62 -12.59 -30.49
CA ASP A 90 41.56 -11.52 -30.15
C ASP A 90 40.91 -10.12 -30.06
N GLN A 91 39.60 -10.01 -30.28
CA GLN A 91 38.87 -8.74 -30.26
C GLN A 91 38.05 -8.52 -28.97
N ASP A 92 38.32 -9.24 -27.89
CA ASP A 92 37.66 -9.06 -26.58
C ASP A 92 37.92 -7.67 -25.95
N LYS A 93 39.00 -7.00 -26.38
CA LYS A 93 39.36 -5.62 -25.98
C LYS A 93 38.82 -4.55 -26.95
N ASN A 94 38.17 -4.95 -28.03
CA ASN A 94 37.60 -4.03 -29.01
C ASN A 94 36.19 -3.60 -28.56
N PRO A 95 35.96 -2.32 -28.19
CA PRO A 95 34.65 -1.86 -27.73
C PRO A 95 33.57 -1.99 -28.82
N ALA A 96 33.94 -1.92 -30.11
CA ALA A 96 33.00 -2.06 -31.20
C ALA A 96 32.45 -3.48 -31.34
N ALA A 97 33.28 -4.51 -31.07
CA ALA A 97 32.84 -5.90 -31.07
C ALA A 97 31.70 -6.11 -30.07
N TRP A 98 31.88 -5.64 -28.83
CA TRP A 98 30.88 -5.74 -27.77
C TRP A 98 29.65 -4.86 -28.02
N TYR A 99 29.83 -3.64 -28.53
CA TYR A 99 28.70 -2.76 -28.83
C TYR A 99 27.80 -3.35 -29.92
N TYR A 100 28.38 -3.87 -31.01
CA TYR A 100 27.57 -4.49 -32.07
C TYR A 100 27.02 -5.84 -31.66
N LEU A 101 27.70 -6.61 -30.80
CA LEU A 101 27.13 -7.80 -30.20
C LEU A 101 25.91 -7.47 -29.32
N ALA A 102 25.95 -6.36 -28.57
CA ALA A 102 24.78 -5.87 -27.85
C ALA A 102 23.64 -5.49 -28.81
N ARG A 103 23.93 -4.79 -29.92
CA ARG A 103 22.94 -4.47 -30.96
C ARG A 103 22.34 -5.73 -31.61
N TYR A 104 23.13 -6.79 -31.79
CA TYR A 104 22.61 -8.09 -32.19
C TYR A 104 21.60 -8.62 -31.17
N TYR A 105 21.95 -8.65 -29.88
CA TYR A 105 21.06 -9.13 -28.83
C TYR A 105 19.76 -8.32 -28.71
N ILE A 106 19.79 -7.03 -29.03
CA ILE A 106 18.58 -6.20 -29.15
C ILE A 106 17.66 -6.76 -30.24
N MET A 107 18.19 -7.06 -31.41
CA MET A 107 17.42 -7.52 -32.57
C MET A 107 16.86 -8.94 -32.38
N THR A 108 17.42 -9.71 -31.44
CA THR A 108 16.98 -11.07 -31.10
C THR A 108 16.26 -11.18 -29.75
N ASP A 109 15.90 -10.06 -29.13
CA ASP A 109 15.19 -9.98 -27.83
C ASP A 109 15.89 -10.72 -26.67
N ASP A 110 17.22 -10.63 -26.58
CA ASP A 110 18.02 -11.18 -25.47
C ASP A 110 18.50 -10.08 -24.49
N PRO A 111 17.73 -9.76 -23.43
CA PRO A 111 18.05 -8.69 -22.50
C PRO A 111 19.32 -8.95 -21.67
N GLN A 112 19.67 -10.21 -21.41
CA GLN A 112 20.87 -10.56 -20.64
C GLN A 112 22.13 -10.39 -21.49
N GLY A 113 22.05 -10.80 -22.75
CA GLY A 113 23.06 -10.54 -23.76
C GLY A 113 23.29 -9.04 -23.95
N VAL A 114 22.22 -8.26 -24.11
CA VAL A 114 22.27 -6.79 -24.22
C VAL A 114 23.03 -6.18 -23.04
N ASP A 115 22.64 -6.51 -21.81
CA ASP A 115 23.26 -5.94 -20.61
C ASP A 115 24.75 -6.31 -20.49
N SER A 116 25.09 -7.59 -20.69
CA SER A 116 26.46 -8.09 -20.59
C SER A 116 27.38 -7.44 -21.62
N ALA A 117 26.93 -7.40 -22.88
CA ALA A 117 27.71 -6.85 -23.98
C ALA A 117 27.84 -5.32 -23.88
N PHE A 118 26.77 -4.59 -23.54
CA PHE A 118 26.88 -3.15 -23.32
C PHE A 118 27.73 -2.79 -22.10
N ARG A 119 27.64 -3.54 -20.99
CA ARG A 119 28.52 -3.33 -19.83
C ARG A 119 29.99 -3.43 -20.23
N ARG A 120 30.35 -4.42 -21.04
CA ARG A 120 31.72 -4.59 -21.54
C ARG A 120 32.13 -3.49 -22.52
N ALA A 121 31.24 -3.11 -23.44
CA ALA A 121 31.47 -2.02 -24.39
C ALA A 121 31.71 -0.68 -23.66
N GLU A 122 30.88 -0.36 -22.68
CA GLU A 122 30.98 0.85 -21.86
C GLU A 122 32.27 0.87 -21.02
N ALA A 123 32.66 -0.27 -20.43
CA ALA A 123 33.91 -0.39 -19.69
C ALA A 123 35.15 -0.15 -20.58
N LEU A 124 35.12 -0.60 -21.84
CA LEU A 124 36.21 -0.40 -22.80
C LEU A 124 36.18 1.00 -23.43
N LYS A 125 35.00 1.62 -23.53
CA LYS A 125 34.82 2.96 -24.11
C LYS A 125 33.73 3.77 -23.38
N PRO A 126 34.07 4.42 -22.25
CA PRO A 126 33.11 5.17 -21.44
C PRO A 126 32.41 6.31 -22.19
N GLN A 127 33.00 6.85 -23.25
CA GLN A 127 32.37 7.89 -24.08
C GLN A 127 31.09 7.41 -24.79
N CYS A 128 30.86 6.10 -24.87
CA CYS A 128 29.64 5.53 -25.41
C CYS A 128 28.51 5.40 -24.38
N ALA A 129 28.73 5.73 -23.11
CA ALA A 129 27.73 5.57 -22.04
C ALA A 129 26.39 6.26 -22.35
N ALA A 130 26.43 7.48 -22.92
CA ALA A 130 25.21 8.21 -23.27
C ALA A 130 24.38 7.49 -24.37
N ASP A 131 25.05 6.97 -25.41
CA ASP A 131 24.40 6.25 -26.51
C ASP A 131 23.86 4.89 -26.05
N ILE A 132 24.67 4.15 -25.27
CA ILE A 132 24.26 2.89 -24.63
C ILE A 132 23.06 3.12 -23.71
N GLY A 133 23.06 4.20 -22.93
CA GLY A 133 21.96 4.60 -22.07
C GLY A 133 20.66 4.85 -22.85
N LEU A 134 20.75 5.46 -24.03
CA LEU A 134 19.60 5.63 -24.93
C LEU A 134 19.05 4.28 -25.41
N TRP A 135 19.91 3.36 -25.83
CA TRP A 135 19.49 2.00 -26.22
C TRP A 135 18.84 1.24 -25.07
N ARG A 136 19.47 1.25 -23.89
CA ARG A 136 18.91 0.62 -22.69
C ARG A 136 17.54 1.21 -22.34
N ARG A 137 17.39 2.54 -22.39
CA ARG A 137 16.09 3.21 -22.14
C ARG A 137 15.05 2.87 -23.20
N TYR A 138 15.45 2.83 -24.47
CA TYR A 138 14.58 2.47 -25.59
C TYR A 138 13.96 1.08 -25.42
N LEU A 139 14.73 0.12 -24.90
CA LEU A 139 14.28 -1.25 -24.63
C LEU A 139 13.51 -1.36 -23.31
N TRP A 140 13.90 -0.55 -22.33
CA TRP A 140 13.26 -0.54 -21.01
C TRP A 140 11.80 -0.12 -21.09
N VAL A 141 11.46 0.92 -21.84
CA VAL A 141 10.08 1.44 -21.95
C VAL A 141 9.06 0.35 -22.35
N PRO A 142 9.24 -0.39 -23.47
CA PRO A 142 8.30 -1.44 -23.85
C PRO A 142 8.30 -2.62 -22.86
N ALA A 143 9.45 -3.03 -22.33
CA ALA A 143 9.51 -4.10 -21.33
C ALA A 143 8.77 -3.71 -20.04
N PHE A 144 8.92 -2.48 -19.58
CA PHE A 144 8.24 -1.95 -18.41
C PHE A 144 6.72 -1.84 -18.65
N ASN A 145 6.31 -1.29 -19.79
CA ASN A 145 4.90 -1.17 -20.16
C ASN A 145 4.21 -2.53 -20.34
N ALA A 146 4.92 -3.54 -20.86
CA ALA A 146 4.41 -4.91 -20.90
C ALA A 146 4.16 -5.46 -19.48
N GLY A 147 5.02 -5.11 -18.52
CA GLY A 147 4.83 -5.43 -17.10
C GLY A 147 3.57 -4.79 -16.51
N ILE A 148 3.35 -3.51 -16.79
CA ILE A 148 2.15 -2.79 -16.35
C ILE A 148 0.89 -3.39 -16.99
N ALA A 149 0.90 -3.64 -18.30
CA ALA A 149 -0.23 -4.23 -19.02
C ALA A 149 -0.58 -5.64 -18.48
N ALA A 150 0.43 -6.47 -18.26
CA ALA A 150 0.24 -7.80 -17.67
C ALA A 150 -0.33 -7.70 -16.25
N TRP A 151 0.14 -6.76 -15.43
CA TRP A 151 -0.40 -6.54 -14.08
C TRP A 151 -1.87 -6.11 -14.11
N GLN A 152 -2.23 -5.17 -15.00
CA GLN A 152 -3.62 -4.73 -15.18
C GLN A 152 -4.54 -5.86 -15.67
N ALA A 153 -3.99 -6.80 -16.45
CA ALA A 153 -4.68 -8.02 -16.87
C ALA A 153 -4.69 -9.13 -15.79
N ASN A 154 -4.21 -8.83 -14.57
CA ASN A 154 -4.07 -9.77 -13.47
C ASN A 154 -3.15 -10.98 -13.76
N ASN A 155 -2.24 -10.84 -14.72
CA ASN A 155 -1.24 -11.84 -15.10
C ASN A 155 0.07 -11.59 -14.35
N THR A 156 0.08 -11.91 -13.05
CA THR A 156 1.20 -11.59 -12.13
C THR A 156 2.55 -12.14 -12.59
N ASP A 157 2.63 -13.39 -13.05
CA ASP A 157 3.90 -14.00 -13.48
C ASP A 157 4.50 -13.30 -14.71
N SER A 158 3.66 -12.98 -15.70
CA SER A 158 4.05 -12.23 -16.89
C SER A 158 4.49 -10.81 -16.54
N ALA A 159 3.83 -10.18 -15.57
CA ALA A 159 4.22 -8.87 -15.07
C ALA A 159 5.60 -8.91 -14.42
N ILE A 160 5.85 -9.86 -13.51
CA ILE A 160 7.15 -10.05 -12.84
C ILE A 160 8.25 -10.33 -13.87
N ALA A 161 8.00 -11.19 -14.87
CA ALA A 161 8.97 -11.50 -15.91
C ALA A 161 9.35 -10.24 -16.73
N SER A 162 8.36 -9.42 -17.06
CA SER A 162 8.56 -8.17 -17.81
C SER A 162 9.31 -7.11 -17.00
N PHE A 163 8.98 -6.94 -15.71
CA PHE A 163 9.74 -6.06 -14.83
C PHE A 163 11.17 -6.55 -14.58
N ARG A 164 11.39 -7.87 -14.49
CA ARG A 164 12.74 -8.44 -14.41
C ARG A 164 13.56 -8.11 -15.67
N ARG A 165 12.94 -8.20 -16.85
CA ARG A 165 13.56 -7.77 -18.12
C ARG A 165 13.91 -6.29 -18.09
N ALA A 166 12.98 -5.43 -17.66
CA ALA A 166 13.24 -4.00 -17.51
C ALA A 166 14.41 -3.72 -16.55
N ASN A 167 14.47 -4.38 -15.40
CA ASN A 167 15.54 -4.22 -14.40
C ASN A 167 16.92 -4.64 -14.92
N ALA A 168 16.99 -5.61 -15.84
CA ALA A 168 18.24 -6.01 -16.49
C ALA A 168 18.74 -4.94 -17.48
N LEU A 169 17.83 -4.26 -18.16
CA LEU A 169 18.15 -3.22 -19.15
C LEU A 169 18.62 -1.93 -18.48
N LEU A 170 17.92 -1.48 -17.43
CA LEU A 170 18.31 -0.32 -16.61
C LEU A 170 18.45 -0.72 -15.15
N THR A 171 19.68 -1.02 -14.75
CA THR A 171 19.99 -1.42 -13.37
C THR A 171 19.98 -0.26 -12.38
N ASN A 172 20.06 0.98 -12.87
CA ASN A 172 20.03 2.22 -12.09
C ASN A 172 18.62 2.86 -12.03
N GLU A 173 17.59 2.11 -12.45
CA GLU A 173 16.19 2.55 -12.42
C GLU A 173 15.44 1.75 -11.34
N PRO A 174 14.97 2.38 -10.24
CA PRO A 174 14.37 1.66 -9.11
C PRO A 174 12.93 1.19 -9.40
N THR A 175 12.27 1.80 -10.39
CA THR A 175 10.83 1.62 -10.63
C THR A 175 10.44 0.15 -10.85
N GLY A 176 11.17 -0.59 -11.70
CA GLY A 176 10.84 -2.00 -11.96
C GLY A 176 11.07 -2.91 -10.75
N PHE A 177 12.03 -2.60 -9.87
CA PHE A 177 12.20 -3.29 -8.59
C PHE A 177 11.01 -3.03 -7.66
N LYS A 178 10.56 -1.77 -7.57
CA LYS A 178 9.40 -1.37 -6.76
C LYS A 178 8.12 -2.11 -7.15
N TYR A 179 7.80 -2.16 -8.45
CA TYR A 179 6.63 -2.90 -8.93
C TYR A 179 6.74 -4.41 -8.70
N SER A 180 7.93 -4.99 -8.93
CA SER A 180 8.17 -6.41 -8.61
C SER A 180 7.92 -6.70 -7.12
N ALA A 181 8.39 -5.82 -6.23
CA ALA A 181 8.21 -5.98 -4.79
C ALA A 181 6.72 -5.95 -4.38
N ILE A 182 5.93 -5.04 -4.98
CA ILE A 182 4.48 -4.96 -4.77
C ILE A 182 3.80 -6.26 -5.20
N LEU A 183 4.14 -6.78 -6.39
CA LEU A 183 3.57 -8.03 -6.89
C LEU A 183 3.92 -9.22 -6.00
N PHE A 184 5.17 -9.32 -5.54
CA PHE A 184 5.59 -10.36 -4.60
C PHE A 184 4.84 -10.27 -3.28
N TYR A 185 4.64 -9.06 -2.75
CA TYR A 185 3.89 -8.87 -1.51
C TYR A 185 2.43 -9.31 -1.67
N ASN A 186 1.77 -8.91 -2.75
CA ASN A 186 0.39 -9.29 -3.05
C ASN A 186 0.22 -10.81 -3.28
N ALA A 187 1.28 -11.49 -3.74
CA ALA A 187 1.34 -12.94 -3.87
C ALA A 187 1.68 -13.68 -2.55
N GLY A 188 1.82 -12.96 -1.43
CA GLY A 188 2.22 -13.52 -0.13
C GLY A 188 3.71 -13.89 -0.02
N GLN A 189 4.52 -13.52 -1.01
CA GLN A 189 5.95 -13.83 -1.09
C GLN A 189 6.78 -12.73 -0.41
N SER A 190 6.60 -12.59 0.91
CA SER A 190 7.17 -11.49 1.69
C SER A 190 8.71 -11.39 1.62
N ASP A 191 9.44 -12.51 1.60
CA ASP A 191 10.92 -12.45 1.52
C ASP A 191 11.40 -11.86 0.18
N SER A 192 10.71 -12.17 -0.92
CA SER A 192 11.00 -11.56 -2.22
C SER A 192 10.60 -10.09 -2.23
N ALA A 193 9.46 -9.72 -1.64
CA ALA A 193 9.07 -8.32 -1.52
C ALA A 193 10.12 -7.50 -0.76
N LEU A 194 10.61 -8.00 0.38
CA LEU A 194 11.65 -7.36 1.18
C LEU A 194 12.94 -7.15 0.39
N LEU A 195 13.40 -8.19 -0.34
CA LEU A 195 14.60 -8.11 -1.17
C LEU A 195 14.46 -7.03 -2.26
N TYR A 196 13.35 -7.01 -2.99
CA TYR A 196 13.15 -6.09 -4.10
C TYR A 196 12.89 -4.64 -3.64
N PHE A 197 12.22 -4.42 -2.50
CA PHE A 197 12.10 -3.07 -1.93
C PHE A 197 13.43 -2.54 -1.43
N ARG A 198 14.25 -3.36 -0.76
CA ARG A 198 15.62 -2.95 -0.37
C ARG A 198 16.44 -2.56 -1.60
N ARG A 199 16.42 -3.38 -2.66
CA ARG A 199 17.11 -3.06 -3.91
C ARG A 199 16.59 -1.79 -4.57
N ALA A 200 15.28 -1.55 -4.57
CA ALA A 200 14.70 -0.30 -5.07
C ALA A 200 15.22 0.91 -4.27
N ALA A 201 15.26 0.82 -2.94
CA ALA A 201 15.79 1.88 -2.08
C ALA A 201 17.28 2.14 -2.30
N ASP A 202 18.09 1.08 -2.42
CA ASP A 202 19.54 1.18 -2.63
C ASP A 202 19.86 1.79 -4.00
N VAL A 203 19.16 1.38 -5.06
CA VAL A 203 19.31 1.97 -6.41
C VAL A 203 18.88 3.43 -6.40
N ALA A 204 17.73 3.73 -5.80
CA ALA A 204 17.21 5.09 -5.71
C ALA A 204 18.10 6.02 -4.86
N ALA A 205 18.93 5.49 -3.96
CA ALA A 205 19.88 6.29 -3.17
C ALA A 205 21.02 6.87 -4.01
N THR A 206 21.26 6.35 -5.21
CA THR A 206 22.38 6.79 -6.08
C THR A 206 22.09 8.05 -6.88
N ASP A 207 20.82 8.45 -7.00
CA ASP A 207 20.39 9.60 -7.81
C ASP A 207 19.21 10.34 -7.13
N PRO A 208 19.37 11.64 -6.77
CA PRO A 208 18.32 12.43 -6.12
C PRO A 208 16.98 12.50 -6.87
N LYS A 209 16.97 12.27 -8.20
CA LYS A 209 15.72 12.26 -8.97
C LYS A 209 14.75 11.16 -8.51
N PHE A 210 15.27 10.11 -7.88
CA PHE A 210 14.50 9.00 -7.33
C PHE A 210 14.22 9.13 -5.82
N ALA A 211 14.33 10.34 -5.26
CA ALA A 211 14.06 10.57 -3.83
C ALA A 211 12.68 10.03 -3.40
N GLN A 212 11.65 10.20 -4.23
CA GLN A 212 10.31 9.68 -3.96
C GLN A 212 10.25 8.14 -4.02
N ASP A 213 10.90 7.51 -5.00
CA ASP A 213 10.98 6.04 -5.06
C ASP A 213 11.73 5.46 -3.85
N ARG A 214 12.80 6.12 -3.41
CA ARG A 214 13.51 5.74 -2.18
C ARG A 214 12.60 5.86 -0.96
N LYS A 215 11.85 6.96 -0.86
CA LYS A 215 10.87 7.21 0.21
C LYS A 215 9.83 6.08 0.25
N ASP A 216 9.17 5.81 -0.88
CA ASP A 216 8.15 4.76 -1.00
C ASP A 216 8.72 3.37 -0.66
N ALA A 217 9.90 3.04 -1.19
CA ALA A 217 10.53 1.74 -1.00
C ALA A 217 10.92 1.50 0.47
N LEU A 218 11.54 2.47 1.14
CA LEU A 218 11.91 2.37 2.56
C LEU A 218 10.68 2.27 3.46
N TYR A 219 9.64 3.08 3.19
CA TYR A 219 8.39 3.00 3.96
C TYR A 219 7.76 1.60 3.85
N ASN A 220 7.59 1.11 2.62
CA ASN A 220 7.00 -0.21 2.39
C ASN A 220 7.87 -1.35 2.95
N LEU A 221 9.19 -1.24 2.83
CA LEU A 221 10.13 -2.20 3.42
C LEU A 221 9.92 -2.30 4.94
N GLY A 222 9.89 -1.17 5.64
CA GLY A 222 9.66 -1.13 7.10
C GLY A 222 8.30 -1.72 7.50
N ARG A 223 7.23 -1.37 6.76
CA ARG A 223 5.87 -1.90 7.00
C ARG A 223 5.80 -3.41 6.83
N ILE A 224 6.44 -3.94 5.78
CA ILE A 224 6.45 -5.39 5.53
C ILE A 224 7.28 -6.08 6.61
N GLN A 225 8.47 -5.59 6.94
CA GLN A 225 9.31 -6.13 8.02
C GLN A 225 8.55 -6.21 9.35
N GLN A 226 7.84 -5.14 9.71
CA GLN A 226 6.98 -5.11 10.91
C GLN A 226 5.87 -6.17 10.83
N SER A 227 5.18 -6.30 9.69
CA SER A 227 4.10 -7.27 9.52
C SER A 227 4.57 -8.73 9.65
N VAL A 228 5.78 -9.04 9.19
CA VAL A 228 6.38 -10.39 9.29
C VAL A 228 7.24 -10.57 10.54
N GLN A 229 7.09 -9.71 11.54
CA GLN A 229 7.76 -9.78 12.85
C GLN A 229 9.31 -9.68 12.81
N LYS A 230 9.89 -9.15 11.73
CA LYS A 230 11.32 -8.77 11.63
C LYS A 230 11.53 -7.39 12.27
N LEU A 231 11.31 -7.33 13.61
CA LEU A 231 11.15 -6.06 14.34
C LEU A 231 12.43 -5.22 14.39
N SER A 232 13.60 -5.86 14.53
CA SER A 232 14.89 -5.17 14.56
C SER A 232 15.22 -4.52 13.21
N GLU A 233 14.93 -5.23 12.13
CA GLU A 233 15.11 -4.73 10.77
C GLU A 233 14.11 -3.63 10.44
N ALA A 234 12.85 -3.76 10.85
CA ALA A 234 11.84 -2.70 10.73
C ALA A 234 12.29 -1.42 11.45
N GLN A 235 12.83 -1.55 12.66
CA GLN A 235 13.36 -0.43 13.43
C GLN A 235 14.51 0.26 12.69
N ALA A 236 15.46 -0.52 12.17
CA ALA A 236 16.59 0.01 11.41
C ALA A 236 16.11 0.74 10.14
N THR A 237 15.18 0.16 9.38
CA THR A 237 14.62 0.77 8.16
C THR A 237 13.84 2.05 8.45
N TYR A 238 13.01 2.09 9.49
CA TYR A 238 12.31 3.33 9.87
C TYR A 238 13.29 4.42 10.34
N LYS A 239 14.34 4.05 11.07
CA LYS A 239 15.39 5.01 11.45
C LYS A 239 16.16 5.52 10.23
N GLU A 240 16.47 4.65 9.27
CA GLU A 240 17.08 5.05 8.00
C GLU A 240 16.19 6.03 7.24
N TYR A 241 14.89 5.72 7.09
CA TYR A 241 13.92 6.61 6.46
C TYR A 241 13.87 7.97 7.16
N LEU A 242 13.77 7.99 8.49
CA LEU A 242 13.66 9.23 9.28
C LEU A 242 14.97 10.03 9.33
N GLY A 243 16.12 9.40 9.04
CA GLY A 243 17.38 10.11 8.82
C GLY A 243 17.37 10.95 7.54
N ILE A 244 16.59 10.55 6.53
CA ILE A 244 16.44 11.27 5.25
C ILE A 244 15.27 12.26 5.32
N TYR A 245 14.13 11.81 5.88
CA TYR A 245 12.90 12.59 6.01
C TYR A 245 12.56 12.81 7.49
N PRO A 246 13.31 13.70 8.17
CA PRO A 246 13.09 13.94 9.58
C PRO A 246 11.70 14.52 9.80
N ASN A 247 11.01 14.00 10.81
CA ASN A 247 9.66 14.42 11.20
C ASN A 247 8.53 14.05 10.24
N ASP A 248 8.72 13.10 9.32
CA ASP A 248 7.61 12.48 8.60
C ASP A 248 6.68 11.76 9.60
N PRO A 249 5.47 12.29 9.85
CA PRO A 249 4.70 11.90 11.03
C PRO A 249 4.09 10.50 10.88
N GLU A 250 3.86 10.03 9.65
CA GLU A 250 3.37 8.68 9.39
C GLU A 250 4.43 7.63 9.70
N THR A 251 5.68 7.87 9.31
CA THR A 251 6.79 6.96 9.63
C THR A 251 7.19 7.04 11.10
N MET A 252 7.11 8.24 11.69
CA MET A 252 7.23 8.37 13.15
C MET A 252 6.14 7.56 13.87
N ALA A 253 4.87 7.66 13.46
CA ALA A 253 3.80 6.88 14.05
C ALA A 253 4.04 5.37 13.88
N ALA A 254 4.49 4.92 12.70
CA ALA A 254 4.84 3.53 12.46
C ALA A 254 6.00 3.03 13.36
N LEU A 255 7.04 3.85 13.58
CA LEU A 255 8.11 3.55 14.53
C LEU A 255 7.61 3.49 15.98
N GLY A 256 6.71 4.39 16.37
CA GLY A 256 6.05 4.36 17.67
C GLY A 256 5.21 3.08 17.84
N SER A 257 4.46 2.68 16.82
CA SER A 257 3.70 1.42 16.83
C SER A 257 4.59 0.20 16.92
N LEU A 258 5.73 0.20 16.24
CA LEU A 258 6.74 -0.83 16.37
C LEU A 258 7.28 -0.91 17.80
N TYR A 259 7.55 0.22 18.43
CA TYR A 259 7.99 0.27 19.84
C TYR A 259 6.90 -0.19 20.81
N MET A 260 5.63 0.12 20.55
CA MET A 260 4.50 -0.46 21.31
C MET A 260 4.46 -1.98 21.17
N LEU A 261 4.70 -2.52 19.98
CA LEU A 261 4.77 -3.96 19.75
C LEU A 261 5.94 -4.61 20.51
N ILE A 262 7.14 -4.02 20.46
CA ILE A 262 8.31 -4.50 21.20
C ILE A 262 8.10 -4.38 22.72
N SER A 263 7.33 -3.38 23.18
CA SER A 263 7.07 -3.15 24.60
C SER A 263 6.36 -4.30 25.31
N SER A 264 5.72 -5.20 24.56
CA SER A 264 5.18 -6.46 25.09
C SER A 264 6.26 -7.37 25.67
N LYS A 265 7.52 -7.22 25.25
CA LYS A 265 8.69 -8.00 25.70
C LYS A 265 9.68 -7.16 26.52
N ASP A 266 9.79 -5.87 26.22
CA ASP A 266 10.70 -4.94 26.90
C ASP A 266 10.03 -3.59 27.16
N ALA A 267 9.61 -3.37 28.41
CA ALA A 267 8.87 -2.17 28.81
C ALA A 267 9.62 -0.85 28.53
N ALA A 268 10.96 -0.86 28.37
CA ALA A 268 11.74 0.33 28.06
C ALA A 268 11.35 0.99 26.73
N TYR A 269 10.80 0.23 25.78
CA TYR A 269 10.36 0.75 24.48
C TYR A 269 9.07 1.57 24.56
N LYS A 270 8.27 1.41 25.63
CA LYS A 270 7.00 2.12 25.79
C LYS A 270 7.20 3.63 25.90
N ASP A 271 8.17 4.06 26.70
CA ASP A 271 8.48 5.49 26.87
C ASP A 271 9.00 6.10 25.57
N SER A 272 9.75 5.33 24.79
CA SER A 272 10.21 5.74 23.44
C SER A 272 9.03 5.91 22.48
N ALA A 273 8.05 5.00 22.49
CA ALA A 273 6.84 5.12 21.69
C ALA A 273 6.06 6.40 22.04
N PHE A 274 5.85 6.65 23.34
CA PHE A 274 5.09 7.81 23.80
C PHE A 274 5.85 9.14 23.58
N ALA A 275 7.17 9.14 23.68
CA ALA A 275 7.98 10.29 23.28
C ALA A 275 7.75 10.65 21.80
N ILE A 276 7.76 9.66 20.91
CA ILE A 276 7.48 9.84 19.48
C ILE A 276 6.05 10.37 19.27
N TYR A 277 5.04 9.73 19.87
CA TYR A 277 3.64 10.16 19.71
C TYR A 277 3.41 11.59 20.21
N ARG A 278 3.98 11.97 21.37
CA ARG A 278 3.94 13.35 21.88
C ARG A 278 4.58 14.33 20.91
N GLN A 279 5.71 13.97 20.29
CA GLN A 279 6.36 14.82 19.29
C GLN A 279 5.48 15.05 18.06
N ILE A 280 4.78 14.01 17.58
CA ILE A 280 3.86 14.14 16.45
C ILE A 280 2.69 15.07 16.80
N VAL A 281 2.02 14.82 17.93
CA VAL A 281 0.85 15.60 18.34
C VAL A 281 1.18 17.07 18.58
N ARG A 282 2.36 17.38 19.18
CA ARG A 282 2.82 18.77 19.36
C ARG A 282 2.96 19.55 18.05
N ARG A 283 3.13 18.87 16.92
CA ARG A 283 3.27 19.47 15.58
C ARG A 283 1.99 19.37 14.76
N GLY A 284 0.90 18.90 15.35
CA GLY A 284 -0.35 18.61 14.66
C GLY A 284 -0.97 19.79 13.91
N ASP A 285 -0.73 21.02 14.37
CA ASP A 285 -1.25 22.24 13.71
C ASP A 285 -0.66 22.47 12.30
N SER A 286 0.48 21.85 11.99
CA SER A 286 1.10 21.91 10.65
C SER A 286 0.61 20.81 9.69
N MET A 287 -0.25 19.92 10.16
CA MET A 287 -0.65 18.71 9.44
C MET A 287 -2.05 18.84 8.84
N GLY A 288 -2.26 18.26 7.65
CA GLY A 288 -3.59 18.14 7.05
C GLY A 288 -4.45 17.08 7.75
N TYR A 289 -5.78 17.18 7.59
CA TYR A 289 -6.73 16.28 8.27
C TYR A 289 -6.45 14.80 8.00
N TYR A 290 -6.09 14.44 6.77
CA TYR A 290 -5.82 13.06 6.38
C TYR A 290 -4.58 12.50 7.09
N GLN A 291 -3.54 13.31 7.25
CA GLN A 291 -2.32 12.92 7.94
C GLN A 291 -2.55 12.78 9.45
N LEU A 292 -3.28 13.72 10.05
CA LEU A 292 -3.71 13.65 11.46
C LEU A 292 -4.57 12.42 11.74
N TYR A 293 -5.51 12.12 10.84
CA TYR A 293 -6.31 10.90 10.87
C TYR A 293 -5.42 9.65 10.88
N ARG A 294 -4.51 9.52 9.91
CA ARG A 294 -3.66 8.33 9.78
C ARG A 294 -2.78 8.11 11.00
N VAL A 295 -2.18 9.18 11.53
CA VAL A 295 -1.41 9.13 12.76
C VAL A 295 -2.28 8.72 13.95
N GLY A 296 -3.43 9.37 14.14
CA GLY A 296 -4.32 9.05 15.25
C GLY A 296 -4.83 7.61 15.21
N ALA A 297 -5.16 7.12 14.01
CA ALA A 297 -5.54 5.73 13.79
C ALA A 297 -4.39 4.75 14.09
N GLU A 298 -3.17 5.04 13.61
CA GLU A 298 -1.97 4.23 13.88
C GLU A 298 -1.66 4.16 15.38
N ILE A 299 -1.68 5.30 16.09
CA ILE A 299 -1.51 5.34 17.55
C ILE A 299 -2.60 4.50 18.25
N SER A 300 -3.87 4.68 17.88
CA SER A 300 -4.97 3.93 18.48
C SER A 300 -4.87 2.43 18.26
N GLN A 301 -4.40 2.00 17.08
CA GLN A 301 -4.25 0.58 16.73
C GLN A 301 -2.98 -0.06 17.31
N SER A 302 -1.99 0.75 17.69
CA SER A 302 -0.77 0.30 18.36
C SER A 302 -1.03 -0.29 19.75
N VAL A 303 -2.15 0.09 20.37
CA VAL A 303 -2.57 -0.47 21.64
C VAL A 303 -2.91 -1.95 21.46
N PRO A 304 -2.39 -2.86 22.32
CA PRO A 304 -2.76 -4.27 22.29
C PRO A 304 -4.26 -4.48 22.45
N GLU A 305 -4.76 -5.63 22.01
CA GLU A 305 -6.16 -6.01 22.25
C GLU A 305 -6.46 -6.15 23.75
N ASP A 306 -7.71 -5.87 24.12
CA ASP A 306 -8.19 -6.07 25.49
C ASP A 306 -7.89 -7.50 25.96
N PRO A 307 -7.35 -7.68 27.18
CA PRO A 307 -7.08 -9.01 27.70
C PRO A 307 -8.40 -9.77 27.95
N ASP A 308 -8.39 -11.08 27.71
CA ASP A 308 -9.53 -11.95 28.04
C ASP A 308 -9.62 -12.18 29.56
N THR A 309 -10.24 -11.22 30.24
CA THR A 309 -10.42 -11.25 31.70
C THR A 309 -11.33 -12.39 32.17
N ALA A 310 -12.21 -12.90 31.31
CA ALA A 310 -13.07 -14.03 31.59
C ALA A 310 -12.28 -15.35 31.58
N ALA A 311 -11.43 -15.56 30.57
CA ALA A 311 -10.52 -16.69 30.50
C ALA A 311 -9.51 -16.66 31.67
N ALA A 312 -8.95 -15.49 31.98
CA ALA A 312 -8.05 -15.32 33.13
C ALA A 312 -8.74 -15.68 34.46
N GLY A 313 -9.98 -15.20 34.66
CA GLY A 313 -10.77 -15.53 35.84
C GLY A 313 -11.13 -17.02 35.92
N ALA A 314 -11.47 -17.65 34.79
CA ALA A 314 -11.74 -19.09 34.72
C ALA A 314 -10.50 -19.93 35.05
N SER A 315 -9.36 -19.61 34.46
CA SER A 315 -8.08 -20.28 34.71
C SER A 315 -7.67 -20.15 36.19
N CYS A 316 -7.78 -18.94 36.76
CA CYS A 316 -7.55 -18.72 38.19
C CYS A 316 -8.44 -19.62 39.06
N ARG A 317 -9.75 -19.70 38.74
CA ARG A 317 -10.70 -20.54 39.50
C ARG A 317 -10.33 -22.01 39.42
N SER A 318 -9.94 -22.52 38.24
CA SER A 318 -9.50 -23.90 38.06
C SER A 318 -8.24 -24.21 38.88
N ALA A 319 -7.22 -23.34 38.80
CA ALA A 319 -5.98 -23.51 39.57
C ALA A 319 -6.21 -23.42 41.08
N ALA A 320 -7.06 -22.50 41.54
CA ALA A 320 -7.37 -22.33 42.96
C ALA A 320 -8.13 -23.53 43.55
N ARG A 321 -8.99 -24.19 42.76
CA ARG A 321 -9.70 -25.43 43.17
C ARG A 321 -8.77 -26.64 43.31
N ALA A 322 -7.65 -26.66 42.57
CA ALA A 322 -6.67 -27.73 42.60
C ALA A 322 -5.71 -27.66 43.82
N LYS A 323 -5.67 -26.53 44.55
CA LYS A 323 -4.79 -26.37 45.73
C LYS A 323 -5.20 -27.28 46.90
N ARG A 324 -4.19 -27.67 47.69
CA ARG A 324 -4.34 -28.44 48.93
C ARG A 324 -3.63 -27.72 50.09
N PRO A 325 -4.31 -27.50 51.24
CA PRO A 325 -5.72 -27.80 51.51
C PRO A 325 -6.69 -26.95 50.66
N PRO A 326 -7.94 -27.42 50.42
CA PRO A 326 -8.90 -26.73 49.56
C PRO A 326 -9.28 -25.35 50.12
N LEU A 327 -9.30 -24.34 49.25
CA LEU A 327 -9.78 -22.99 49.58
C LEU A 327 -11.31 -22.95 49.57
N THR A 328 -11.91 -22.07 50.38
CA THR A 328 -13.36 -21.83 50.35
C THR A 328 -13.77 -21.15 49.05
N VAL A 329 -15.01 -21.41 48.58
CA VAL A 329 -15.57 -20.81 47.36
C VAL A 329 -15.53 -19.27 47.41
N ALA A 330 -15.83 -18.68 48.58
CA ALA A 330 -15.75 -17.24 48.78
C ALA A 330 -14.33 -16.69 48.57
N ARG A 331 -13.31 -17.39 49.08
CA ARG A 331 -11.91 -16.98 48.93
C ARG A 331 -11.38 -17.18 47.51
N ILE A 332 -11.84 -18.22 46.82
CA ILE A 332 -11.54 -18.42 45.39
C ILE A 332 -12.15 -17.28 44.57
N ARG A 333 -13.43 -16.94 44.81
CA ARG A 333 -14.12 -15.85 44.11
C ARG A 333 -13.43 -14.51 44.34
N ALA A 334 -13.17 -14.15 45.59
CA ALA A 334 -12.51 -12.89 45.92
C ALA A 334 -11.12 -12.76 45.27
N THR A 335 -10.31 -13.83 45.34
CA THR A 335 -8.96 -13.84 44.74
C THR A 335 -9.01 -13.72 43.20
N CYS A 336 -9.89 -14.49 42.54
CA CYS A 336 -9.93 -14.52 41.09
C CYS A 336 -10.65 -13.32 40.47
N ASP A 337 -11.67 -12.78 41.14
CA ASP A 337 -12.30 -11.51 40.74
C ASP A 337 -11.30 -10.35 40.88
N SER A 338 -10.45 -10.37 41.91
CA SER A 338 -9.34 -9.42 42.08
C SER A 338 -8.31 -9.54 40.94
N ALA A 339 -7.94 -10.75 40.55
CA ALA A 339 -7.00 -10.98 39.44
C ALA A 339 -7.53 -10.45 38.10
N SER A 340 -8.79 -10.71 37.76
CA SER A 340 -9.43 -10.17 36.54
C SER A 340 -9.50 -8.64 36.56
N LYS A 341 -9.84 -8.04 37.71
CA LYS A 341 -9.86 -6.57 37.87
C LYS A 341 -8.48 -5.96 37.76
N ALA A 342 -7.46 -6.59 38.35
CA ALA A 342 -6.08 -6.12 38.27
C ALA A 342 -5.57 -6.12 36.83
N MET A 343 -5.89 -7.17 36.06
CA MET A 343 -5.56 -7.27 34.64
C MET A 343 -6.22 -6.15 33.82
N ALA A 344 -7.51 -5.90 34.00
CA ALA A 344 -8.22 -4.80 33.34
C ALA A 344 -7.63 -3.43 33.70
N LYS A 345 -7.33 -3.20 34.99
CA LYS A 345 -6.71 -1.96 35.48
C LYS A 345 -5.32 -1.73 34.87
N ALA A 346 -4.50 -2.79 34.81
CA ALA A 346 -3.17 -2.72 34.21
C ALA A 346 -3.23 -2.42 32.72
N TYR A 347 -4.17 -3.05 31.99
CA TYR A 347 -4.40 -2.75 30.57
C TYR A 347 -4.77 -1.29 30.35
N PHE A 348 -5.76 -0.78 31.12
CA PHE A 348 -6.19 0.61 31.01
C PHE A 348 -5.04 1.58 31.30
N ALA A 349 -4.31 1.38 32.41
CA ALA A 349 -3.16 2.20 32.75
C ALA A 349 -2.06 2.17 31.66
N ASN A 350 -1.90 1.04 30.97
CA ASN A 350 -0.92 0.89 29.90
C ASN A 350 -1.33 1.49 28.56
N SER A 351 -2.63 1.62 28.30
CA SER A 351 -3.19 2.11 27.03
C SER A 351 -3.65 3.56 27.08
N GLN A 352 -3.90 4.11 28.27
CA GLN A 352 -4.49 5.44 28.46
C GLN A 352 -3.74 6.55 27.71
N GLU A 353 -2.42 6.61 27.81
CA GLU A 353 -1.64 7.66 27.15
C GLU A 353 -1.70 7.54 25.62
N ALA A 354 -1.58 6.33 25.07
CA ALA A 354 -1.70 6.10 23.64
C ALA A 354 -3.07 6.54 23.12
N PHE A 355 -4.16 6.11 23.78
CA PHE A 355 -5.50 6.54 23.37
C PHE A 355 -5.72 8.04 23.56
N THR A 356 -5.15 8.67 24.59
CA THR A 356 -5.24 10.13 24.79
C THR A 356 -4.57 10.87 23.64
N LEU A 357 -3.36 10.45 23.24
CA LEU A 357 -2.62 11.05 22.13
C LEU A 357 -3.32 10.80 20.77
N ALA A 358 -3.87 9.60 20.57
CA ALA A 358 -4.70 9.29 19.41
C ALA A 358 -5.93 10.20 19.35
N ALA A 359 -6.65 10.35 20.45
CA ALA A 359 -7.85 11.20 20.53
C ALA A 359 -7.52 12.67 20.23
N GLN A 360 -6.37 13.17 20.68
CA GLN A 360 -5.90 14.53 20.35
C GLN A 360 -5.68 14.71 18.85
N ALA A 361 -4.96 13.78 18.20
CA ALA A 361 -4.73 13.81 16.76
C ALA A 361 -6.04 13.70 15.95
N LEU A 362 -6.92 12.77 16.32
CA LEU A 362 -8.21 12.55 15.66
C LEU A 362 -9.17 13.74 15.87
N THR A 363 -9.16 14.36 17.05
CA THR A 363 -9.93 15.58 17.32
C THR A 363 -9.42 16.73 16.44
N ALA A 364 -8.10 16.90 16.31
CA ALA A 364 -7.52 17.88 15.39
C ALA A 364 -7.93 17.61 13.93
N ALA A 365 -7.94 16.34 13.48
CA ALA A 365 -8.42 15.97 12.17
C ALA A 365 -9.91 16.35 11.95
N LEU A 366 -10.79 16.11 12.93
CA LEU A 366 -12.21 16.50 12.83
C LEU A 366 -12.44 18.01 12.83
N ARG A 367 -11.55 18.81 13.44
CA ARG A 367 -11.64 20.27 13.32
C ARG A 367 -11.44 20.74 11.88
N LEU A 368 -10.58 20.05 11.13
CA LEU A 368 -10.29 20.36 9.73
C LEU A 368 -11.32 19.77 8.77
N ASN A 369 -11.78 18.53 9.00
CA ASN A 369 -12.87 17.91 8.24
C ASN A 369 -13.90 17.25 9.19
N PRO A 370 -14.97 17.97 9.56
CA PRO A 370 -15.97 17.48 10.52
C PRO A 370 -16.81 16.29 10.04
N TYR A 371 -16.77 15.98 8.76
CA TYR A 371 -17.61 14.96 8.12
C TYR A 371 -16.81 13.74 7.66
N TYR A 372 -15.49 13.70 7.94
CA TYR A 372 -14.66 12.59 7.55
C TYR A 372 -14.97 11.35 8.40
N ARG A 373 -15.67 10.40 7.77
CA ARG A 373 -16.22 9.18 8.38
C ARG A 373 -15.16 8.38 9.14
N GLU A 374 -13.99 8.19 8.55
CA GLU A 374 -12.94 7.37 9.11
C GLU A 374 -12.45 7.95 10.45
N THR A 375 -12.29 9.27 10.55
CA THR A 375 -11.94 9.90 11.82
C THR A 375 -13.06 9.74 12.87
N LEU A 376 -14.33 9.79 12.49
CA LEU A 376 -15.44 9.52 13.42
C LEU A 376 -15.39 8.09 13.96
N ILE A 377 -15.10 7.10 13.11
CA ILE A 377 -14.93 5.69 13.50
C ILE A 377 -13.78 5.54 14.50
N PHE A 378 -12.61 6.07 14.16
CA PHE A 378 -11.44 5.94 15.01
C PHE A 378 -11.62 6.69 16.32
N LEU A 379 -12.12 7.92 16.30
CA LEU A 379 -12.32 8.70 17.53
C LEU A 379 -13.37 8.05 18.44
N ALA A 380 -14.47 7.54 17.89
CA ALA A 380 -15.45 6.80 18.68
C ALA A 380 -14.83 5.57 19.36
N ASN A 381 -14.06 4.76 18.62
CA ASN A 381 -13.37 3.59 19.19
C ASN A 381 -12.27 3.96 20.20
N THR A 382 -11.50 5.01 19.94
CA THR A 382 -10.51 5.55 20.88
C THR A 382 -11.19 6.03 22.17
N SER A 383 -12.33 6.71 22.07
CA SER A 383 -13.13 7.11 23.24
C SER A 383 -13.70 5.91 24.01
N LEU A 384 -14.14 4.85 23.31
CA LEU A 384 -14.52 3.59 23.96
C LEU A 384 -13.34 2.99 24.75
N GLY A 385 -12.14 2.98 24.17
CA GLY A 385 -10.91 2.52 24.83
C GLY A 385 -10.50 3.37 26.04
N LEU A 386 -10.79 4.68 26.00
CA LEU A 386 -10.60 5.59 27.14
C LEU A 386 -11.68 5.48 28.21
N HIS A 387 -12.74 4.70 27.97
CA HIS A 387 -13.95 4.73 28.78
C HIS A 387 -14.60 6.12 28.88
N ASP A 388 -14.40 6.96 27.86
CA ASP A 388 -15.03 8.26 27.72
C ASP A 388 -16.39 8.10 27.03
N THR A 389 -17.41 7.79 27.82
CA THR A 389 -18.77 7.51 27.32
C THR A 389 -19.40 8.72 26.64
N VAL A 390 -19.06 9.93 27.07
CA VAL A 390 -19.59 11.18 26.51
C VAL A 390 -19.11 11.34 25.06
N ASN A 391 -17.80 11.27 24.83
CA ASN A 391 -17.26 11.39 23.48
C ASN A 391 -17.57 10.16 22.61
N ALA A 392 -17.57 8.96 23.18
CA ALA A 392 -17.93 7.74 22.45
C ALA A 392 -19.35 7.84 21.88
N LEU A 393 -20.33 8.28 22.69
CA LEU A 393 -21.71 8.49 22.23
C LEU A 393 -21.82 9.64 21.23
N ALA A 394 -21.16 10.78 21.51
CA ALA A 394 -21.21 11.94 20.64
C ALA A 394 -20.67 11.62 19.24
N MET A 395 -19.53 10.94 19.14
CA MET A 395 -18.95 10.54 17.86
C MET A 395 -19.75 9.43 17.19
N SER A 396 -20.30 8.47 17.95
CA SER A 396 -21.19 7.44 17.39
C SER A 396 -22.45 8.04 16.76
N ARG A 397 -23.05 9.08 17.37
CA ARG A 397 -24.21 9.79 16.79
C ARG A 397 -23.84 10.50 15.50
N ARG A 398 -22.70 11.20 15.47
CA ARG A 398 -22.18 11.85 14.25
C ARG A 398 -21.87 10.83 13.15
N LEU A 399 -21.30 9.69 13.51
CA LEU A 399 -21.03 8.60 12.58
C LEU A 399 -22.31 8.06 11.96
N LEU A 400 -23.35 7.80 12.76
CA LEU A 400 -24.66 7.37 12.22
C LEU A 400 -25.38 8.46 11.43
N ALA A 401 -25.08 9.74 11.64
CA ALA A 401 -25.61 10.82 10.79
C ALA A 401 -24.95 10.85 9.40
N VAL A 402 -23.72 10.35 9.27
CA VAL A 402 -22.97 10.28 8.01
C VAL A 402 -23.19 8.94 7.30
N ASP A 403 -23.17 7.86 8.07
CA ASP A 403 -23.15 6.47 7.59
C ASP A 403 -24.17 5.59 8.36
N PRO A 404 -25.48 5.88 8.23
CA PRO A 404 -26.54 5.29 9.06
C PRO A 404 -26.80 3.80 8.82
N MET A 405 -26.43 3.28 7.64
CA MET A 405 -26.73 1.91 7.22
C MET A 405 -25.48 1.03 7.11
N ASN A 406 -24.37 1.43 7.71
CA ASN A 406 -23.20 0.57 7.79
C ASN A 406 -23.18 -0.22 9.09
N ARG A 407 -22.98 -1.53 8.97
CA ARG A 407 -23.00 -2.46 10.09
C ARG A 407 -21.95 -2.13 11.15
N GLN A 408 -20.76 -1.70 10.76
CA GLN A 408 -19.69 -1.32 11.71
C GLN A 408 -20.08 -0.07 12.49
N SER A 409 -20.56 0.97 11.79
CA SER A 409 -21.03 2.22 12.40
C SER A 409 -22.12 1.99 13.46
N ILE A 410 -23.09 1.12 13.14
CA ILE A 410 -24.18 0.73 14.06
C ILE A 410 -23.63 -0.03 15.28
N LYS A 411 -22.65 -0.92 15.09
CA LYS A 411 -22.04 -1.66 16.21
C LYS A 411 -21.24 -0.77 17.15
N ILE A 412 -20.55 0.24 16.63
CA ILE A 412 -19.84 1.22 17.47
C ILE A 412 -20.85 1.94 18.38
N MET A 413 -22.02 2.33 17.86
CA MET A 413 -23.11 2.88 18.68
C MET A 413 -23.61 1.87 19.73
N ALA A 414 -23.78 0.60 19.36
CA ALA A 414 -24.18 -0.45 20.30
C ALA A 414 -23.19 -0.56 21.48
N TYR A 415 -21.88 -0.56 21.18
CA TYR A 415 -20.82 -0.56 22.20
C TYR A 415 -20.86 0.70 23.09
N ALA A 416 -21.03 1.88 22.49
CA ALA A 416 -21.13 3.13 23.24
C ALA A 416 -22.33 3.14 24.19
N GLN A 417 -23.49 2.63 23.75
CA GLN A 417 -24.66 2.49 24.60
C GLN A 417 -24.47 1.46 25.71
N GLN A 418 -23.81 0.34 25.41
CA GLN A 418 -23.48 -0.66 26.42
C GLN A 418 -22.56 -0.10 27.50
N GLN A 419 -21.52 0.64 27.12
CA GLN A 419 -20.59 1.28 28.06
C GLN A 419 -21.25 2.43 28.85
N ASN A 420 -22.28 3.05 28.27
CA ASN A 420 -23.14 4.02 28.94
C ASN A 420 -24.30 3.38 29.75
N HIS A 421 -24.26 2.06 29.96
CA HIS A 421 -25.26 1.30 30.72
C HIS A 421 -26.70 1.35 30.17
N GLN A 422 -26.87 1.67 28.89
CA GLN A 422 -28.17 1.68 28.20
C GLN A 422 -28.39 0.35 27.47
N VAL A 423 -28.70 -0.70 28.24
CA VAL A 423 -28.77 -2.10 27.75
C VAL A 423 -29.78 -2.26 26.61
N ASP A 424 -30.99 -1.72 26.77
CA ASP A 424 -32.04 -1.85 25.75
C ASP A 424 -31.65 -1.17 24.43
N SER A 425 -31.01 0.01 24.54
CA SER A 425 -30.46 0.71 23.37
C SER A 425 -29.34 -0.09 22.70
N ALA A 426 -28.44 -0.68 23.48
CA ALA A 426 -27.37 -1.52 22.95
C ALA A 426 -27.95 -2.74 22.21
N VAL A 427 -28.91 -3.45 22.80
CA VAL A 427 -29.60 -4.60 22.19
C VAL A 427 -30.31 -4.19 20.90
N TYR A 428 -30.97 -3.03 20.89
CA TYR A 428 -31.59 -2.49 19.68
C TYR A 428 -30.57 -2.32 18.54
N TYR A 429 -29.44 -1.66 18.79
CA TYR A 429 -28.42 -1.45 17.75
C TYR A 429 -27.72 -2.74 17.33
N TYR A 430 -27.48 -3.70 18.24
CA TYR A 430 -26.98 -5.02 17.85
C TYR A 430 -27.96 -5.75 16.94
N LYS A 431 -29.25 -5.76 17.29
CA LYS A 431 -30.30 -6.37 16.46
C LYS A 431 -30.42 -5.67 15.10
N LEU A 432 -30.29 -4.35 15.07
CA LEU A 432 -30.23 -3.57 13.84
C LEU A 432 -29.09 -4.05 12.95
N ALA A 433 -27.87 -4.01 13.46
CA ALA A 433 -26.67 -4.41 12.73
C ALA A 433 -26.66 -5.87 12.26
N ASP A 434 -27.23 -6.79 13.04
CA ASP A 434 -27.07 -8.23 12.79
C ASP A 434 -28.25 -8.88 12.04
N SER A 435 -29.45 -8.32 12.09
CA SER A 435 -30.64 -9.04 11.59
C SER A 435 -31.74 -8.19 10.94
N THR A 436 -31.81 -6.88 11.22
CA THR A 436 -32.95 -6.06 10.76
C THR A 436 -32.58 -4.93 9.80
N LEU A 437 -31.28 -4.67 9.61
CA LEU A 437 -30.77 -3.73 8.61
C LEU A 437 -31.18 -4.14 7.20
N VAL A 438 -31.86 -3.24 6.48
CA VAL A 438 -32.43 -3.52 5.14
C VAL A 438 -31.37 -3.58 4.02
N GLY A 439 -30.17 -3.08 4.30
CA GLY A 439 -29.00 -3.15 3.45
C GLY A 439 -27.80 -2.58 4.20
N ASP A 440 -26.73 -3.36 4.28
CA ASP A 440 -25.43 -2.92 4.79
C ASP A 440 -24.69 -2.17 3.68
N VAL A 441 -24.53 -0.86 3.85
CA VAL A 441 -23.85 0.00 2.90
C VAL A 441 -22.36 0.03 3.22
N ALA A 442 -21.55 -0.44 2.28
CA ALA A 442 -20.10 -0.35 2.34
C ALA A 442 -19.60 0.54 1.19
N VAL A 443 -19.10 1.72 1.51
CA VAL A 443 -18.36 2.56 0.56
C VAL A 443 -16.91 2.06 0.54
N THR A 444 -16.48 1.52 -0.59
CA THR A 444 -15.16 0.90 -0.76
C THR A 444 -14.14 1.83 -1.40
N MET A 445 -14.60 2.93 -2.02
CA MET A 445 -13.73 3.90 -2.68
C MET A 445 -14.35 5.30 -2.63
N PHE A 446 -13.52 6.32 -2.41
CA PHE A 446 -13.90 7.73 -2.42
C PHE A 446 -12.71 8.56 -2.89
N ASP A 447 -12.37 8.43 -4.17
CA ASP A 447 -11.12 8.97 -4.72
C ASP A 447 -11.32 10.31 -5.40
N SER A 448 -10.31 11.17 -5.35
CA SER A 448 -10.33 12.46 -6.04
C SER A 448 -10.12 12.29 -7.54
N THR A 449 -10.91 13.00 -8.34
CA THR A 449 -10.74 13.10 -9.80
C THR A 449 -10.48 14.55 -10.20
N ASP A 450 -10.19 14.79 -11.48
CA ASP A 450 -9.98 16.16 -11.99
C ASP A 450 -11.25 17.03 -11.87
N THR A 451 -12.44 16.42 -11.79
CA THR A 451 -13.74 17.12 -11.79
C THR A 451 -14.57 16.90 -10.54
N GLY A 452 -14.17 16.02 -9.61
CA GLY A 452 -14.96 15.70 -8.42
C GLY A 452 -14.46 14.46 -7.69
N ARG A 453 -15.33 13.45 -7.54
CA ARG A 453 -14.99 12.16 -6.90
C ARG A 453 -15.40 10.96 -7.75
N ASP A 454 -14.69 9.86 -7.58
CA ASP A 454 -15.15 8.52 -7.97
C ASP A 454 -15.49 7.74 -6.70
N VAL A 455 -16.72 7.25 -6.63
CA VAL A 455 -17.26 6.60 -5.43
C VAL A 455 -17.79 5.23 -5.82
N LYS A 456 -17.25 4.19 -5.18
CA LYS A 456 -17.73 2.82 -5.35
C LYS A 456 -18.11 2.23 -4.02
N GLY A 457 -19.08 1.33 -4.07
CA GLY A 457 -19.49 0.58 -2.91
C GLY A 457 -20.47 -0.52 -3.25
N MET A 458 -21.01 -1.10 -2.20
CA MET A 458 -22.01 -2.15 -2.30
C MET A 458 -23.05 -2.04 -1.19
N VAL A 459 -24.24 -2.52 -1.49
CA VAL A 459 -25.34 -2.66 -0.53
C VAL A 459 -25.67 -4.14 -0.39
N THR A 460 -25.43 -4.70 0.79
CA THR A 460 -25.61 -6.13 1.08
C THR A 460 -26.87 -6.37 1.88
N ASN A 461 -27.77 -7.26 1.43
CA ASN A 461 -28.92 -7.63 2.24
C ASN A 461 -28.52 -8.66 3.31
N THR A 462 -28.47 -8.23 4.56
CA THR A 462 -28.09 -9.08 5.71
C THR A 462 -29.26 -9.81 6.37
N ARG A 463 -30.48 -9.69 5.82
CA ARG A 463 -31.70 -10.29 6.39
C ARG A 463 -32.03 -11.62 5.75
N GLU A 464 -32.85 -12.41 6.43
CA GLU A 464 -33.36 -13.70 5.95
C GLU A 464 -34.41 -13.60 4.83
N ARG A 465 -34.83 -12.38 4.48
CA ARG A 465 -35.81 -12.11 3.42
C ARG A 465 -35.31 -11.03 2.46
N PRO A 466 -35.76 -11.04 1.18
CA PRO A 466 -35.42 -9.99 0.24
C PRO A 466 -35.78 -8.58 0.75
N ASN A 467 -35.01 -7.57 0.37
CA ASN A 467 -35.46 -6.19 0.53
C ASN A 467 -36.46 -5.78 -0.56
N GLN A 468 -37.37 -4.89 -0.18
CA GLN A 468 -38.14 -4.11 -1.13
C GLN A 468 -37.21 -3.10 -1.80
N PRO A 469 -37.54 -2.59 -3.00
CA PRO A 469 -36.75 -1.53 -3.60
C PRO A 469 -36.79 -0.28 -2.73
N TYR A 470 -35.66 0.42 -2.61
CA TYR A 470 -35.55 1.70 -1.89
C TYR A 470 -34.41 2.54 -2.48
N ASN A 471 -34.39 3.82 -2.14
CA ASN A 471 -33.34 4.72 -2.61
C ASN A 471 -32.37 5.03 -1.47
N ILE A 472 -31.11 5.27 -1.82
CA ILE A 472 -30.11 5.85 -0.94
C ILE A 472 -29.66 7.16 -1.58
N VAL A 473 -29.96 8.28 -0.95
CA VAL A 473 -29.56 9.59 -1.43
C VAL A 473 -28.27 9.99 -0.74
N PHE A 474 -27.20 10.08 -1.53
CA PHE A 474 -25.91 10.63 -1.13
C PHE A 474 -25.91 12.15 -1.27
N GLU A 475 -25.46 12.83 -0.23
CA GLU A 475 -25.14 14.25 -0.22
C GLU A 475 -23.63 14.38 -0.11
N PHE A 476 -22.99 14.91 -1.14
CA PHE A 476 -21.55 15.19 -1.16
C PHE A 476 -21.31 16.61 -0.66
N VAL A 477 -20.52 16.74 0.40
CA VAL A 477 -20.40 17.99 1.16
C VAL A 477 -18.99 18.56 1.12
N ASN A 478 -18.89 19.89 1.18
CA ASN A 478 -17.61 20.57 1.39
C ASN A 478 -17.19 20.57 2.87
N LEU A 479 -16.04 21.17 3.19
CA LEU A 479 -15.51 21.23 4.57
C LEU A 479 -16.43 22.00 5.53
N GLN A 480 -17.29 22.88 5.02
CA GLN A 480 -18.29 23.62 5.79
C GLN A 480 -19.59 22.81 5.99
N GLY A 481 -19.72 21.65 5.36
CA GLY A 481 -20.91 20.80 5.43
C GLY A 481 -22.04 21.20 4.47
N GLN A 482 -21.77 22.13 3.55
CA GLN A 482 -22.73 22.50 2.52
C GLN A 482 -22.77 21.41 1.45
N VAL A 483 -23.97 21.06 1.02
CA VAL A 483 -24.17 20.09 -0.06
C VAL A 483 -23.69 20.72 -1.37
N VAL A 484 -22.70 20.09 -1.99
CA VAL A 484 -22.15 20.47 -3.31
C VAL A 484 -22.99 19.84 -4.41
N VAL A 485 -23.27 18.55 -4.28
CA VAL A 485 -24.07 17.77 -5.21
C VAL A 485 -24.72 16.59 -4.50
N THR A 486 -25.86 16.14 -5.02
CA THR A 486 -26.56 14.96 -4.55
C THR A 486 -26.61 13.92 -5.65
N ASP A 487 -26.50 12.65 -5.28
CA ASP A 487 -26.68 11.53 -6.20
C ASP A 487 -27.48 10.41 -5.52
N THR A 488 -28.12 9.54 -6.29
CA THR A 488 -29.04 8.52 -5.75
C THR A 488 -28.67 7.13 -6.24
N VAL A 489 -28.42 6.24 -5.29
CA VAL A 489 -28.34 4.80 -5.54
C VAL A 489 -29.74 4.21 -5.44
N LYS A 490 -30.24 3.64 -6.54
CA LYS A 490 -31.49 2.86 -6.55
C LYS A 490 -31.17 1.43 -6.17
N VAL A 491 -31.61 0.98 -5.01
CA VAL A 491 -31.40 -0.39 -4.53
C VAL A 491 -32.57 -1.25 -4.99
N ALA A 492 -32.28 -2.25 -5.83
CA ALA A 492 -33.24 -3.22 -6.32
C ALA A 492 -33.60 -4.25 -5.22
N PRO A 493 -34.62 -5.09 -5.44
CA PRO A 493 -34.84 -6.25 -4.58
C PRO A 493 -33.63 -7.18 -4.60
N THR A 494 -32.94 -7.30 -3.45
CA THR A 494 -31.74 -8.11 -3.28
C THR A 494 -32.05 -9.31 -2.40
N PRO A 495 -31.82 -10.55 -2.85
CA PRO A 495 -32.02 -11.75 -2.04
C PRO A 495 -31.17 -11.77 -0.76
N PRO A 496 -31.51 -12.60 0.24
CA PRO A 496 -30.69 -12.80 1.44
C PRO A 496 -29.23 -13.11 1.11
N GLY A 497 -28.29 -12.41 1.77
CA GLY A 497 -26.85 -12.59 1.59
C GLY A 497 -26.26 -12.07 0.28
N GLN A 498 -27.10 -11.61 -0.66
CA GLN A 498 -26.64 -11.01 -1.93
C GLN A 498 -26.33 -9.52 -1.76
N ALA A 499 -25.55 -8.99 -2.70
CA ALA A 499 -25.14 -7.59 -2.71
C ALA A 499 -25.33 -6.94 -4.08
N GLN A 500 -25.71 -5.66 -4.08
CA GLN A 500 -25.76 -4.81 -5.26
C GLN A 500 -24.58 -3.83 -5.21
N GLN A 501 -23.75 -3.81 -6.26
CA GLN A 501 -22.71 -2.80 -6.41
C GLN A 501 -23.30 -1.46 -6.89
N PHE A 502 -22.65 -0.36 -6.53
CA PHE A 502 -22.96 0.96 -7.04
C PHE A 502 -21.69 1.75 -7.34
N GLU A 503 -21.80 2.65 -8.32
CA GLU A 503 -20.77 3.63 -8.69
C GLU A 503 -21.44 5.00 -8.84
N LEU A 504 -20.84 6.03 -8.26
CA LEU A 504 -21.28 7.42 -8.36
C LEU A 504 -20.10 8.29 -8.79
N LYS A 505 -20.38 9.29 -9.63
CA LYS A 505 -19.37 10.24 -10.15
C LYS A 505 -19.79 11.68 -9.87
N PRO A 506 -19.90 12.07 -8.59
CA PRO A 506 -20.31 13.42 -8.24
C PRO A 506 -19.27 14.43 -8.71
N ALA A 507 -19.71 15.40 -9.51
CA ALA A 507 -18.88 16.52 -9.95
C ALA A 507 -18.90 17.64 -8.91
N GLY A 508 -17.73 18.19 -8.61
CA GLY A 508 -17.58 19.27 -7.64
C GLY A 508 -16.17 19.31 -7.05
N PRO A 509 -15.34 20.33 -7.35
CA PRO A 509 -13.95 20.38 -6.89
C PRO A 509 -13.83 20.55 -5.36
N SER A 510 -14.88 21.05 -4.69
CA SER A 510 -14.92 21.28 -3.24
C SER A 510 -15.47 20.11 -2.43
N ILE A 511 -15.84 18.98 -3.06
CA ILE A 511 -16.35 17.81 -2.34
C ILE A 511 -15.25 17.32 -1.39
N ALA A 512 -15.52 17.24 -0.10
CA ALA A 512 -14.54 16.85 0.92
C ALA A 512 -14.98 15.62 1.74
N ALA A 513 -16.28 15.33 1.77
CA ALA A 513 -16.86 14.19 2.43
C ALA A 513 -18.21 13.84 1.81
N TRP A 514 -18.85 12.82 2.34
CA TRP A 514 -20.19 12.39 1.96
C TRP A 514 -21.01 12.08 3.20
N ARG A 515 -22.34 12.13 3.07
CA ARG A 515 -23.31 11.52 3.99
C ARG A 515 -24.46 10.96 3.16
N TYR A 516 -25.23 10.03 3.69
CA TYR A 516 -26.40 9.55 2.97
C TYR A 516 -27.59 9.26 3.88
N LYS A 517 -28.77 9.16 3.26
CA LYS A 517 -29.99 8.73 3.92
C LYS A 517 -30.77 7.77 3.03
N LYS A 518 -31.45 6.82 3.67
CA LYS A 518 -32.44 5.98 3.00
C LYS A 518 -33.70 6.79 2.73
N GLN A 519 -34.26 6.65 1.53
CA GLN A 519 -35.58 7.13 1.14
C GLN A 519 -36.50 5.96 0.81
#